data_AF-A0A9N8D9J0-F1
#
_entry.id   AF-A0A9N8D9J0-F1
#
_cell.length_a   1.000
_cell.length_b   1.000
_cell.length_c   1.000
_cell.angle_alpha   90.00
_cell.angle_beta   90.00
_cell.angle_gamma   90.00
#
_symmetry.space_group_name_H-M   'P 1'
#
loop_
_entity.id
_entity.type
_entity.pdbx_description
1 polymer ?
#
loop_
_entity_poly.entity_id
_entity_poly.type
_entity_poly.pdbx_seq_one_letter_code
_entity_poly.pdbx_strand_id
1 'polypeptide(L)'
;MMNPSNRILFVLLILECLVAACCFTPLLPAAFTLPPSRIQRRPCGRPTITRHRASYPVSDNDGGNNNKVSVLVERRVENCSFTPSAAVDTWLEQHWKKGGGLPILIWIGNNKNNSSSDHDDDDQSRKRTILPVGMEETYEWSSQDENSTESAQISYTVSNSGPFFADLVPNSHRGTVQFFTQEEEVEQSTTLLMKWQVEFETTRFRDIYQAVTDFTIHVAARTVAEALAPGRVLRVESTLQVPASSIDDHKHSAARHALREWLEFFWARGGGLPLPPPIPFGPVLEEGGGTATASILRVPPLLVDTVLSIRDNNNGGALEAIYQIKNPGWTTIPFLIHTHLGRVRFVALSNDYADNNDGDDDGKSSASASLVTIIWEIQVRPFPLVAPPVEKLLEMTATTIVRNLAVHMVEPDAQVTLQPPRGKSIDLGGGTVKVDRLGSIPKASWLGGVLDAHVKDQSSVVDQTLALFQPWTWGCAKNAGSEQDAVQVQWTSGEMEE
;
A
#
# COMPACT_ATOMS: atom_id res chain seq x y z
N MET A 1 6.32 35.62 -21.95
CA MET A 1 5.96 36.29 -20.69
C MET A 1 4.48 36.06 -20.43
N MET A 2 4.12 35.35 -19.36
CA MET A 2 2.71 35.18 -18.96
C MET A 2 2.20 36.45 -18.27
N ASN A 3 0.94 36.79 -18.52
CA ASN A 3 0.26 37.93 -17.88
C ASN A 3 0.20 37.71 -16.35
N PRO A 4 0.53 38.70 -15.50
CA PRO A 4 0.47 38.60 -14.04
C PRO A 4 -0.86 38.04 -13.48
N SER A 5 -1.99 38.30 -14.15
CA SER A 5 -3.29 37.72 -13.77
C SER A 5 -3.33 36.19 -13.89
N ASN A 6 -2.63 35.59 -14.85
CA ASN A 6 -2.56 34.15 -15.03
C ASN A 6 -1.67 33.47 -13.97
N ARG A 7 -0.71 34.19 -13.40
CA ARG A 7 0.16 33.67 -12.32
C ARG A 7 -0.62 33.53 -11.01
N ILE A 8 -1.45 34.52 -10.67
CA ILE A 8 -2.32 34.48 -9.48
C ILE A 8 -3.36 33.37 -9.63
N LEU A 9 -3.98 33.24 -10.82
CA LEU A 9 -4.94 32.18 -11.10
C LEU A 9 -4.31 30.78 -10.93
N PHE A 10 -3.06 30.59 -11.37
CA PHE A 10 -2.36 29.32 -11.24
C PHE A 10 -1.99 28.98 -9.79
N VAL A 11 -1.54 29.97 -9.00
CA VAL A 11 -1.31 29.78 -7.56
C VAL A 11 -2.61 29.43 -6.84
N LEU A 12 -3.73 30.07 -7.20
CA LEU A 12 -5.05 29.74 -6.68
C LEU A 12 -5.51 28.34 -7.10
N LEU A 13 -5.17 27.88 -8.31
CA LEU A 13 -5.52 26.54 -8.80
C LEU A 13 -4.69 25.43 -8.12
N ILE A 14 -3.42 25.70 -7.82
CA ILE A 14 -2.60 24.83 -6.94
C ILE A 14 -3.19 24.82 -5.53
N LEU A 15 -3.60 25.97 -5.00
CA LEU A 15 -4.25 26.07 -3.69
C LEU A 15 -5.59 25.31 -3.67
N GLU A 16 -6.41 25.39 -4.72
CA GLU A 16 -7.66 24.65 -4.87
C GLU A 16 -7.43 23.14 -5.01
N CYS A 17 -6.42 22.70 -5.76
CA CYS A 17 -6.04 21.28 -5.81
C CYS A 17 -5.57 20.77 -4.45
N LEU A 18 -4.84 21.59 -3.68
CA LEU A 18 -4.40 21.28 -2.32
C LEU A 18 -5.56 21.30 -1.32
N VAL A 19 -6.52 22.21 -1.46
CA VAL A 19 -7.75 22.27 -0.67
C VAL A 19 -8.65 21.09 -1.02
N ALA A 20 -8.80 20.73 -2.28
CA ALA A 20 -9.53 19.54 -2.72
C ALA A 20 -8.90 18.25 -2.16
N ALA A 21 -7.57 18.14 -2.19
CA ALA A 21 -6.85 17.02 -1.55
C ALA A 21 -7.07 16.97 -0.02
N CYS A 22 -7.17 18.13 0.64
CA CYS A 22 -7.54 18.20 2.08
C CYS A 22 -9.03 17.92 2.34
N CYS A 23 -9.92 18.31 1.42
CA CYS A 23 -11.38 18.17 1.48
C CYS A 23 -11.88 16.79 1.02
N PHE A 24 -11.01 15.92 0.49
CA PHE A 24 -11.29 14.49 0.28
C PHE A 24 -11.17 13.65 1.57
N THR A 25 -11.14 14.29 2.74
CA THR A 25 -11.68 13.65 3.95
C THR A 25 -13.17 13.41 3.66
N PRO A 26 -13.65 12.16 3.55
CA PRO A 26 -15.07 11.96 3.34
C PRO A 26 -15.78 12.63 4.52
N LEU A 27 -16.79 13.44 4.20
CA LEU A 27 -17.89 13.78 5.09
C LEU A 27 -18.52 12.47 5.56
N LEU A 28 -17.85 11.78 6.49
CA LEU A 28 -18.44 10.75 7.33
C LEU A 28 -19.31 11.52 8.32
N PRO A 29 -20.64 11.36 8.29
CA PRO A 29 -21.49 11.98 9.29
C PRO A 29 -21.04 11.50 10.67
N ALA A 30 -21.04 12.43 11.64
CA ALA A 30 -20.62 12.27 13.03
C ALA A 30 -21.48 11.27 13.87
N ALA A 31 -22.09 10.28 13.23
CA ALA A 31 -23.01 9.31 13.82
C ALA A 31 -22.42 7.89 13.80
N PHE A 32 -21.25 7.69 14.42
CA PHE A 32 -20.72 6.35 14.70
C PHE A 32 -20.05 6.30 16.08
N THR A 33 -20.85 6.37 17.13
CA THR A 33 -20.52 5.73 18.40
C THR A 33 -20.99 4.29 18.33
N LEU A 34 -20.07 3.37 18.06
CA LEU A 34 -20.32 1.92 18.18
C LEU A 34 -20.45 1.54 19.67
N PRO A 35 -21.35 0.60 20.05
CA PRO A 35 -21.27 -0.06 21.34
C PRO A 35 -20.04 -1.00 21.36
N PRO A 36 -19.43 -1.22 22.54
CA PRO A 36 -18.19 -2.00 22.63
C PRO A 36 -18.48 -3.50 22.40
N SER A 37 -18.04 -4.03 21.26
CA SER A 37 -17.79 -5.46 21.10
C SER A 37 -16.57 -5.84 21.95
N ARG A 38 -16.73 -6.81 22.86
CA ARG A 38 -15.64 -7.44 23.62
C ARG A 38 -14.67 -8.14 22.67
N ILE A 39 -13.71 -7.38 22.15
CA ILE A 39 -12.44 -7.88 21.62
C ILE A 39 -11.38 -7.09 22.39
N GLN A 40 -10.53 -7.79 23.13
CA GLN A 40 -9.39 -7.18 23.84
C GLN A 40 -8.41 -6.61 22.81
N ARG A 41 -8.69 -5.41 22.30
CA ARG A 41 -7.70 -4.58 21.63
C ARG A 41 -6.80 -4.00 22.71
N ARG A 42 -5.55 -4.47 22.78
CA ARG A 42 -4.51 -3.70 23.47
C ARG A 42 -4.37 -2.37 22.70
N PRO A 43 -4.43 -1.20 23.37
CA PRO A 43 -4.18 0.06 22.70
C PRO A 43 -2.74 0.05 22.17
N CYS A 44 -2.60 -0.05 20.86
CA CYS A 44 -1.31 0.15 20.20
C CYS A 44 -0.95 1.63 20.38
N GLY A 45 0.25 1.90 20.90
CA GLY A 45 0.76 3.25 21.08
C GLY A 45 0.62 4.05 19.80
N ARG A 46 -0.24 5.07 19.84
CA ARG A 46 -0.36 6.03 18.76
C ARG A 46 0.87 6.93 18.85
N PRO A 47 1.64 7.16 17.77
CA PRO A 47 2.74 8.12 17.82
C PRO A 47 2.17 9.46 18.30
N THR A 48 2.72 9.96 19.41
CA THR A 48 2.33 11.26 19.95
C THR A 48 2.88 12.30 18.99
N ILE A 49 2.02 12.84 18.13
CA ILE A 49 2.39 14.00 17.30
C ILE A 49 2.46 15.19 18.25
N THR A 50 3.63 15.39 18.85
CA THR A 50 3.96 16.63 19.54
C THR A 50 3.91 17.72 18.48
N ARG A 51 2.86 18.56 18.53
CA ARG A 51 2.81 19.79 17.72
C ARG A 51 3.94 20.67 18.22
N HIS A 52 5.11 20.55 17.61
CA HIS A 52 6.14 21.57 17.72
C HIS A 52 5.53 22.84 17.15
N ARG A 53 5.24 23.78 18.04
CA ARG A 53 5.00 25.17 17.66
C ARG A 53 6.23 25.58 16.88
N ALA A 54 6.08 25.98 15.62
CA ALA A 54 7.16 26.61 14.86
C ALA A 54 7.62 27.83 15.67
N SER A 55 8.65 27.66 16.49
CA SER A 55 9.36 28.76 17.11
C SER A 55 10.25 29.28 16.01
N TYR A 56 9.74 30.25 15.25
CA TYR A 56 10.58 31.06 14.41
C TYR A 56 11.63 31.68 15.34
N PRO A 57 12.94 31.43 15.15
CA PRO A 57 13.92 32.31 15.73
C PRO A 57 13.65 33.67 15.11
N VAL A 58 12.99 34.55 15.86
CA VAL A 58 12.95 35.97 15.53
C VAL A 58 14.40 36.41 15.72
N SER A 59 15.16 36.44 14.63
CA SER A 59 16.47 37.06 14.62
C SER A 59 16.26 38.54 14.84
N ASP A 60 16.26 38.97 16.10
CA ASP A 60 16.28 40.37 16.45
C ASP A 60 17.56 41.00 15.90
N ASN A 61 17.37 41.92 14.95
CA ASN A 61 18.32 42.94 14.53
C ASN A 61 19.72 42.48 14.11
N ASP A 62 19.88 42.24 12.81
CA ASP A 62 21.03 42.80 12.10
C ASP A 62 20.54 43.36 10.76
N GLY A 63 21.10 44.47 10.29
CA GLY A 63 20.65 45.22 9.10
C GLY A 63 20.84 44.50 7.76
N GLY A 64 20.73 43.17 7.75
CA GLY A 64 20.99 42.28 6.64
C GLY A 64 19.75 42.02 5.78
N ASN A 65 19.83 42.48 4.53
CA ASN A 65 19.11 41.98 3.35
C ASN A 65 17.73 41.32 3.63
N ASN A 66 16.67 42.13 3.72
CA ASN A 66 15.27 41.74 3.96
C ASN A 66 14.68 40.71 2.96
N ASN A 67 15.47 40.21 2.02
CA ASN A 67 15.07 39.36 0.91
C ASN A 67 15.45 37.88 1.09
N LYS A 68 16.19 37.54 2.15
CA LYS A 68 16.56 36.15 2.45
C LYS A 68 15.40 35.39 3.11
N VAL A 69 15.09 34.22 2.57
CA VAL A 69 14.21 33.21 3.17
C VAL A 69 15.10 32.11 3.75
N SER A 70 14.82 31.70 4.98
CA SER A 70 15.44 30.54 5.62
C SER A 70 14.35 29.78 6.38
N VAL A 71 14.23 28.49 6.10
CA VAL A 71 13.26 27.58 6.69
C VAL A 71 14.02 26.39 7.25
N LEU A 72 13.77 26.05 8.53
CA LEU A 72 14.33 24.88 9.19
C LEU A 72 13.18 24.01 9.69
N VAL A 73 13.16 22.75 9.25
CA VAL A 73 12.23 21.73 9.72
C VAL A 73 13.00 20.64 10.44
N GLU A 74 12.57 20.34 11.66
CA GLU A 74 13.10 19.22 12.44
C GLU A 74 12.03 18.14 12.60
N ARG A 75 12.41 16.88 12.38
CA ARG A 75 11.53 15.72 12.58
C ARG A 75 12.26 14.58 13.26
N ARG A 76 11.63 14.05 14.31
CA ARG A 76 12.08 12.85 15.02
C ARG A 76 11.34 11.63 14.46
N VAL A 77 12.09 10.56 14.22
CA VAL A 77 11.56 9.23 13.92
C VAL A 77 11.92 8.33 15.10
N GLU A 78 10.91 8.01 15.89
CA GLU A 78 11.04 7.13 17.06
C GLU A 78 11.13 5.66 16.61
N ASN A 79 11.86 4.84 17.38
CA ASN A 79 12.00 3.40 17.14
C ASN A 79 12.48 3.05 15.72
N CYS A 80 13.41 3.85 15.20
CA CYS A 80 13.93 3.69 13.86
C CYS A 80 15.09 2.70 13.88
N SER A 81 14.98 1.60 13.14
CA SER A 81 16.10 0.67 12.93
C SER A 81 17.05 1.12 11.81
N PHE A 82 16.75 2.25 11.15
CA PHE A 82 17.53 2.75 10.02
C PHE A 82 18.75 3.53 10.50
N THR A 83 19.88 3.30 9.83
CA THR A 83 21.06 4.15 9.96
C THR A 83 20.80 5.50 9.28
N PRO A 84 21.54 6.57 9.65
CA PRO A 84 21.47 7.85 8.94
C PRO A 84 21.68 7.72 7.42
N SER A 85 22.55 6.81 6.99
CA SER A 85 22.76 6.52 5.56
C SER A 85 21.50 5.96 4.89
N ALA A 86 20.87 4.94 5.49
CA ALA A 86 19.61 4.40 4.98
C ALA A 86 18.45 5.42 5.01
N ALA A 87 18.52 6.40 5.92
CA ALA A 87 17.59 7.52 5.94
C ALA A 87 17.79 8.50 4.77
N VAL A 88 19.04 8.74 4.35
CA VAL A 88 19.35 9.48 3.11
C VAL A 88 18.80 8.75 1.89
N ASP A 89 18.99 7.44 1.81
CA ASP A 89 18.43 6.63 0.71
C ASP A 89 16.90 6.73 0.66
N THR A 90 16.27 6.70 1.83
CA THR A 90 14.82 6.88 1.94
C THR A 90 14.38 8.28 1.54
N TRP A 91 15.14 9.32 1.90
CA TRP A 91 14.88 10.68 1.45
C TRP A 91 15.02 10.82 -0.07
N LEU A 92 16.06 10.23 -0.66
CA LEU A 92 16.25 10.18 -2.11
C LEU A 92 15.08 9.47 -2.78
N GLU A 93 14.67 8.31 -2.28
CA GLU A 93 13.58 7.57 -2.89
C GLU A 93 12.23 8.29 -2.77
N GLN A 94 11.86 8.76 -1.56
CA GLN A 94 10.53 9.28 -1.29
C GLN A 94 10.39 10.76 -1.65
N HIS A 95 11.42 11.57 -1.41
CA HIS A 95 11.40 12.98 -1.78
C HIS A 95 12.01 13.21 -3.16
N TRP A 96 13.25 12.76 -3.39
CA TRP A 96 13.98 13.09 -4.62
C TRP A 96 13.29 12.52 -5.86
N LYS A 97 12.99 11.22 -5.86
CA LYS A 97 12.40 10.54 -7.02
C LYS A 97 10.88 10.62 -7.08
N LYS A 98 10.20 10.57 -5.92
CA LYS A 98 8.72 10.50 -5.85
C LYS A 98 8.03 11.83 -5.52
N GLY A 99 8.79 12.92 -5.32
CA GLY A 99 8.22 14.25 -5.10
C GLY A 99 7.75 14.54 -3.67
N GLY A 100 8.08 13.69 -2.70
CA GLY A 100 7.89 13.97 -1.28
C GLY A 100 6.43 14.02 -0.83
N GLY A 101 5.55 13.25 -1.49
CA GLY A 101 4.13 13.25 -1.19
C GLY A 101 3.38 14.49 -1.68
N LEU A 102 3.99 15.32 -2.53
CA LEU A 102 3.31 16.41 -3.19
C LEU A 102 2.69 15.91 -4.51
N PRO A 103 1.58 16.49 -4.97
CA PRO A 103 0.97 16.16 -6.27
C PRO A 103 1.76 16.79 -7.42
N ILE A 104 3.05 16.47 -7.52
CA ILE A 104 3.99 16.96 -8.53
C ILE A 104 4.54 15.78 -9.32
N LEU A 105 4.94 16.04 -10.56
CA LEU A 105 5.62 15.06 -11.39
C LEU A 105 7.12 15.32 -11.34
N ILE A 106 7.91 14.28 -11.08
CA ILE A 106 9.36 14.35 -11.11
C ILE A 106 9.86 13.73 -12.39
N TRP A 107 10.65 14.49 -13.14
CA TRP A 107 11.37 14.00 -14.30
C TRP A 107 12.86 13.96 -14.00
N ILE A 108 13.44 12.76 -13.96
CA ILE A 108 14.87 12.55 -13.81
C ILE A 108 15.45 12.43 -15.21
N GLY A 109 16.42 13.28 -15.55
CA GLY A 109 16.95 13.38 -16.90
C GLY A 109 17.75 12.13 -17.27
N ASN A 110 17.15 11.20 -18.02
CA ASN A 110 17.87 10.10 -18.68
C ASN A 110 18.55 10.64 -19.95
N ASN A 111 19.62 11.40 -19.81
CA ASN A 111 20.38 11.89 -20.96
C ASN A 111 21.40 10.83 -21.41
N LYS A 112 20.93 9.61 -21.69
CA LYS A 112 21.77 8.48 -22.15
C LYS A 112 22.26 8.62 -23.61
N ASN A 113 22.09 9.78 -24.23
CA ASN A 113 22.48 9.99 -25.61
C ASN A 113 23.95 10.43 -25.69
N ASN A 114 24.84 9.44 -25.96
CA ASN A 114 26.15 9.56 -26.64
C ASN A 114 27.47 9.74 -25.86
N SER A 115 27.58 9.47 -24.55
CA SER A 115 28.90 9.31 -23.92
C SER A 115 29.09 7.89 -23.37
N SER A 116 29.89 7.09 -24.08
CA SER A 116 30.26 5.71 -23.72
C SER A 116 31.35 5.65 -22.63
N SER A 117 31.30 6.54 -21.65
CA SER A 117 32.19 6.51 -20.49
C SER A 117 31.44 5.88 -19.31
N ASP A 118 31.85 4.67 -18.91
CA ASP A 118 31.36 3.91 -17.74
C ASP A 118 31.54 4.63 -16.37
N HIS A 119 31.82 5.94 -16.37
CA HIS A 119 31.99 6.76 -15.17
C HIS A 119 31.00 7.94 -15.03
N ASP A 120 30.12 8.18 -16.00
CA ASP A 120 29.18 9.33 -15.96
C ASP A 120 27.73 8.97 -15.55
N ASP A 121 27.42 7.69 -15.29
CA ASP A 121 26.05 7.25 -14.99
C ASP A 121 25.54 7.75 -13.62
N ASP A 122 26.43 7.97 -12.64
CA ASP A 122 26.04 8.47 -11.31
C ASP A 122 25.58 9.93 -11.35
N ASP A 123 26.15 10.75 -12.24
CA ASP A 123 25.93 12.20 -12.23
C ASP A 123 24.58 12.61 -12.84
N GLN A 124 23.98 11.75 -13.68
CA GLN A 124 22.64 11.99 -14.25
C GLN A 124 21.52 11.75 -13.24
N SER A 125 21.68 10.77 -12.34
CA SER A 125 20.70 10.48 -11.28
C SER A 125 20.54 11.65 -10.29
N ARG A 126 21.55 12.52 -10.22
CA ARG A 126 21.62 13.67 -9.32
C ARG A 126 20.79 14.86 -9.76
N LYS A 127 20.31 14.90 -11.00
CA LYS A 127 19.53 16.01 -11.55
C LYS A 127 18.06 15.64 -11.72
N ARG A 128 17.16 16.52 -11.28
CA ARG A 128 15.71 16.36 -11.51
C ARG A 128 15.07 17.65 -11.96
N THR A 129 13.97 17.50 -12.70
CA THR A 129 13.04 18.58 -13.06
C THR A 129 11.71 18.33 -12.38
N ILE A 130 11.20 19.33 -11.65
CA ILE A 130 9.90 19.30 -10.98
C ILE A 130 8.85 19.92 -11.90
N LEU A 131 7.83 19.15 -12.26
CA LEU A 131 6.72 19.57 -13.10
C LEU A 131 5.44 19.76 -12.27
N PRO A 132 4.58 20.75 -12.60
CA PRO A 132 4.63 21.59 -13.82
C PRO A 132 5.51 22.84 -13.70
N VAL A 133 6.14 23.09 -12.55
CA VAL A 133 6.84 24.36 -12.30
C VAL A 133 8.11 24.55 -13.14
N GLY A 134 8.67 23.46 -13.67
CA GLY A 134 9.89 23.48 -14.49
C GLY A 134 11.14 23.83 -13.67
N MET A 135 11.15 23.50 -12.38
CA MET A 135 12.28 23.77 -11.48
C MET A 135 13.32 22.67 -11.62
N GLU A 136 14.59 23.00 -11.83
CA GLU A 136 15.69 22.05 -11.98
C GLU A 136 16.60 22.07 -10.76
N GLU A 137 16.72 20.91 -10.13
CA GLU A 137 17.49 20.72 -8.91
C GLU A 137 18.62 19.72 -9.14
N THR A 138 19.73 19.93 -8.46
CA THR A 138 20.85 18.98 -8.39
C THR A 138 21.21 18.73 -6.93
N TYR A 139 21.37 17.48 -6.53
CA TYR A 139 21.90 17.16 -5.20
C TYR A 139 23.38 16.78 -5.25
N GLU A 140 24.06 17.09 -4.14
CA GLU A 140 25.42 16.70 -3.83
C GLU A 140 25.36 15.89 -2.53
N TRP A 141 25.83 14.65 -2.61
CA TRP A 141 25.99 13.81 -1.43
C TRP A 141 27.43 13.90 -0.95
N SER A 142 27.62 14.43 0.25
CA SER A 142 28.91 14.39 0.92
C SER A 142 29.01 13.08 1.70
N SER A 143 29.74 12.09 1.18
CA SER A 143 30.12 10.88 1.90
C SER A 143 31.18 11.24 2.95
N GLN A 144 30.79 11.99 3.98
CA GLN A 144 31.67 12.28 5.10
C GLN A 144 31.71 11.01 5.95
N ASP A 145 32.76 10.21 5.73
CA ASP A 145 32.98 8.87 6.28
C ASP A 145 31.80 7.92 6.09
N GLU A 146 31.85 7.03 5.08
CA GLU A 146 30.88 5.93 4.91
C GLU A 146 30.75 5.05 6.17
N ASN A 147 31.71 5.13 7.08
CA ASN A 147 31.72 4.44 8.37
C ASN A 147 31.15 5.26 9.53
N SER A 148 30.78 6.53 9.33
CA SER A 148 30.13 7.31 10.38
C SER A 148 28.68 6.88 10.52
N THR A 149 28.42 6.06 11.53
CA THR A 149 27.07 5.59 11.85
C THR A 149 26.22 6.68 12.53
N GLU A 150 26.84 7.80 12.91
CA GLU A 150 26.23 8.83 13.74
C GLU A 150 25.50 9.92 12.94
N SER A 151 25.94 10.22 11.72
CA SER A 151 25.31 11.27 10.91
C SER A 151 25.48 11.09 9.40
N ALA A 152 24.51 11.53 8.63
CA ALA A 152 24.60 11.61 7.17
C ALA A 152 24.00 12.93 6.69
N GLN A 153 24.62 13.54 5.66
CA GLN A 153 24.18 14.81 5.10
C GLN A 153 24.04 14.74 3.58
N ILE A 154 22.97 15.33 3.07
CA ILE A 154 22.76 15.59 1.64
C ILE A 154 22.45 17.06 1.45
N SER A 155 23.04 17.67 0.44
CA SER A 155 22.76 19.06 0.06
C SER A 155 22.21 19.09 -1.36
N TYR A 156 21.37 20.07 -1.68
CA TYR A 156 20.90 20.28 -3.05
C TYR A 156 20.84 21.76 -3.38
N THR A 157 20.91 22.06 -4.67
CA THR A 157 20.85 23.41 -5.21
C THR A 157 19.85 23.47 -6.36
N VAL A 158 19.17 24.60 -6.49
CA VAL A 158 18.26 24.85 -7.62
C VAL A 158 18.99 25.69 -8.65
N SER A 159 19.27 25.09 -9.80
CA SER A 159 19.97 25.72 -10.92
C SER A 159 19.04 26.56 -11.79
N ASN A 160 17.77 26.12 -11.91
CA ASN A 160 16.73 26.82 -12.64
C ASN A 160 15.45 26.82 -11.81
N SER A 161 14.95 28.00 -11.44
CA SER A 161 13.69 28.10 -10.69
C SER A 161 12.45 27.88 -11.55
N GLY A 162 12.59 27.87 -12.88
CA GLY A 162 11.48 27.71 -13.81
C GLY A 162 10.68 29.00 -14.04
N PRO A 163 9.78 29.01 -15.05
CA PRO A 163 9.10 30.23 -15.51
C PRO A 163 8.10 30.83 -14.51
N PHE A 164 7.67 30.04 -13.51
CA PHE A 164 6.73 30.45 -12.49
C PHE A 164 7.39 31.18 -11.31
N PHE A 165 8.70 30.98 -11.11
CA PHE A 165 9.45 31.50 -9.98
C PHE A 165 10.58 32.45 -10.43
N ALA A 166 10.26 33.34 -11.36
CA ALA A 166 11.20 34.33 -11.92
C ALA A 166 11.68 35.38 -10.88
N ASP A 167 11.00 35.51 -9.74
CA ASP A 167 11.38 36.43 -8.67
C ASP A 167 12.47 35.86 -7.74
N LEU A 168 12.77 34.54 -7.84
CA LEU A 168 13.88 33.91 -7.13
C LEU A 168 15.23 34.28 -7.75
N VAL A 169 16.19 34.66 -6.91
CA VAL A 169 17.55 34.95 -7.39
C VAL A 169 18.18 33.64 -7.89
N PRO A 170 18.69 33.59 -9.14
CA PRO A 170 19.28 32.37 -9.70
C PRO A 170 20.40 31.82 -8.82
N ASN A 171 20.46 30.49 -8.66
CA ASN A 171 21.45 29.77 -7.84
C ASN A 171 21.50 30.16 -6.35
N SER A 172 20.56 30.96 -5.86
CA SER A 172 20.48 31.32 -4.44
C SER A 172 19.86 30.21 -3.59
N HIS A 173 19.04 29.34 -4.20
CA HIS A 173 18.29 28.32 -3.48
C HIS A 173 19.13 27.08 -3.22
N ARG A 174 19.34 26.82 -1.93
CA ARG A 174 20.09 25.69 -1.39
C ARG A 174 19.29 25.01 -0.29
N GLY A 175 19.31 23.69 -0.28
CA GLY A 175 18.78 22.88 0.80
C GLY A 175 19.83 21.95 1.37
N THR A 176 19.78 21.70 2.66
CA THR A 176 20.62 20.74 3.36
C THR A 176 19.73 19.88 4.26
N VAL A 177 19.87 18.57 4.13
CA VAL A 177 19.18 17.58 4.96
C VAL A 177 20.24 16.80 5.72
N GLN A 178 20.11 16.77 7.03
CA GLN A 178 21.00 16.06 7.94
C GLN A 178 20.18 15.04 8.71
N PHE A 179 20.69 13.83 8.80
CA PHE A 179 20.19 12.76 9.65
C PHE A 179 21.23 12.47 10.71
N PHE A 180 20.80 12.29 11.95
CA PHE A 180 21.69 11.91 13.03
C PHE A 180 20.95 11.05 14.05
N THR A 181 21.68 10.10 14.62
CA THR A 181 21.18 9.25 15.70
C THR A 181 21.32 9.98 17.03
N GLN A 182 20.23 10.06 17.78
CA GLN A 182 20.22 10.53 19.15
C GLN A 182 19.90 9.34 20.05
N GLU A 183 20.86 8.96 20.89
CA GLU A 183 20.64 7.97 21.93
C GLU A 183 19.84 8.62 23.07
N GLU A 184 18.68 8.07 23.39
CA GLU A 184 17.92 8.48 24.57
C GLU A 184 18.29 7.59 25.76
N GLU A 185 18.88 8.21 26.79
CA GLU A 185 19.40 7.52 27.99
C GLU A 185 18.34 6.68 28.75
N VAL A 186 17.05 6.96 28.53
CA VAL A 186 15.96 6.43 29.37
C VAL A 186 15.38 5.12 28.83
N GLU A 187 15.43 4.84 27.52
CA GLU A 187 14.69 3.73 26.92
C GLU A 187 15.50 2.80 26.02
N GLN A 188 16.83 2.99 25.88
CA GLN A 188 17.67 2.26 24.90
C GLN A 188 17.10 2.31 23.47
N SER A 189 16.22 3.27 23.18
CA SER A 189 15.65 3.49 21.86
C SER A 189 16.56 4.44 21.08
N THR A 190 16.87 4.07 19.85
CA THR A 190 17.56 4.96 18.92
C THR A 190 16.53 5.86 18.26
N THR A 191 16.63 7.16 18.51
CA THR A 191 15.82 8.17 17.82
C THR A 191 16.63 8.72 16.66
N LEU A 192 16.06 8.69 15.45
CA LEU A 192 16.66 9.34 14.30
C LEU A 192 16.09 10.75 14.17
N LEU A 193 16.96 11.76 14.20
CA LEU A 193 16.57 13.16 14.00
C LEU A 193 16.97 13.61 12.59
N MET A 194 15.97 14.07 11.84
CA MET A 194 16.14 14.72 10.55
C MET A 194 16.03 16.23 10.72
N LYS A 195 17.05 16.97 10.28
CA LYS A 195 17.06 18.42 10.14
C LYS A 195 17.10 18.78 8.67
N TRP A 196 16.14 19.56 8.21
CA TRP A 196 16.08 20.03 6.84
C TRP A 196 16.04 21.56 6.83
N GLN A 197 17.16 22.15 6.41
CA GLN A 197 17.30 23.60 6.24
C GLN A 197 17.25 23.97 4.76
N VAL A 198 16.47 24.99 4.41
CA VAL A 198 16.39 25.53 3.06
C VAL A 198 16.54 27.03 3.11
N GLU A 199 17.40 27.56 2.25
CA GLU A 199 17.67 28.99 2.15
C GLU A 199 17.66 29.45 0.70
N PHE A 200 17.11 30.64 0.45
CA PHE A 200 17.17 31.30 -0.86
C PHE A 200 16.93 32.79 -0.74
N GLU A 201 17.20 33.52 -1.81
CA GLU A 201 16.89 34.94 -1.93
C GLU A 201 15.76 35.17 -2.93
N THR A 202 14.83 36.05 -2.59
CA THR A 202 13.75 36.46 -3.48
C THR A 202 13.66 37.98 -3.58
N THR A 203 13.34 38.47 -4.77
CA THR A 203 13.16 39.91 -5.01
C THR A 203 11.80 40.43 -4.53
N ARG A 204 10.79 39.54 -4.40
CA ARG A 204 9.41 39.87 -4.01
C ARG A 204 8.75 38.71 -3.27
N PHE A 205 7.60 38.99 -2.65
CA PHE A 205 6.72 37.96 -2.06
C PHE A 205 7.40 37.02 -1.05
N ARG A 206 8.38 37.53 -0.31
CA ARG A 206 9.16 36.76 0.68
C ARG A 206 8.28 35.89 1.57
N ASP A 207 7.25 36.47 2.17
CA ASP A 207 6.41 35.76 3.13
C ASP A 207 5.59 34.64 2.48
N ILE A 208 5.17 34.82 1.22
CA ILE A 208 4.48 33.78 0.45
C ILE A 208 5.44 32.63 0.15
N TYR A 209 6.64 32.95 -0.34
CA TYR A 209 7.67 31.96 -0.63
C TYR A 209 8.09 31.19 0.62
N GLN A 210 8.24 31.88 1.75
CA GLN A 210 8.54 31.26 3.03
C GLN A 210 7.41 30.31 3.46
N ALA A 211 6.14 30.73 3.39
CA ALA A 211 5.01 29.89 3.76
C ALA A 211 4.84 28.66 2.84
N VAL A 212 5.02 28.83 1.53
CA VAL A 212 4.97 27.71 0.57
C VAL A 212 6.12 26.74 0.82
N THR A 213 7.34 27.26 1.01
CA THR A 213 8.52 26.44 1.30
C THR A 213 8.34 25.67 2.61
N ASP A 214 7.92 26.36 3.67
CA ASP A 214 7.61 25.77 4.97
C ASP A 214 6.60 24.63 4.83
N PHE A 215 5.48 24.86 4.14
CA PHE A 215 4.49 23.81 3.88
C PHE A 215 5.07 22.62 3.11
N THR A 216 5.75 22.86 1.98
CA THR A 216 6.27 21.79 1.11
C THR A 216 7.33 20.95 1.81
N ILE A 217 8.27 21.57 2.52
CA ILE A 217 9.30 20.86 3.29
C ILE A 217 8.65 20.09 4.43
N HIS A 218 7.67 20.67 5.14
CA HIS A 218 6.97 19.94 6.20
C HIS A 218 6.25 18.69 5.68
N VAL A 219 5.62 18.75 4.51
CA VAL A 219 4.96 17.60 3.88
C VAL A 219 5.98 16.55 3.43
N ALA A 220 7.07 16.97 2.79
CA ALA A 220 8.13 16.07 2.36
C ALA A 220 8.85 15.41 3.55
N ALA A 221 9.23 16.20 4.55
CA ALA A 221 9.83 15.74 5.79
C ALA A 221 8.95 14.70 6.50
N ARG A 222 7.64 14.96 6.53
CA ARG A 222 6.66 14.03 7.09
C ARG A 222 6.58 12.73 6.29
N THR A 223 6.57 12.81 4.95
CA THR A 223 6.57 11.65 4.05
C THR A 223 7.80 10.77 4.31
N VAL A 224 8.99 11.37 4.43
CA VAL A 224 10.24 10.64 4.72
C VAL A 224 10.20 10.00 6.11
N ALA A 225 9.78 10.75 7.14
CA ALA A 225 9.66 10.22 8.49
C ALA A 225 8.68 9.02 8.56
N GLU A 226 7.60 9.06 7.80
CA GLU A 226 6.62 7.97 7.73
C GLU A 226 7.14 6.76 6.95
N ALA A 227 7.95 6.97 5.92
CA ALA A 227 8.61 5.88 5.22
C ALA A 227 9.69 5.20 6.06
N LEU A 228 10.31 5.93 7.00
CA LEU A 228 11.29 5.44 7.97
C LEU A 228 10.65 4.84 9.23
N ALA A 229 9.37 5.12 9.47
CA ALA A 229 8.65 4.57 10.61
C ALA A 229 8.47 3.06 10.45
N PRO A 230 8.32 2.33 11.57
CA PRO A 230 7.98 0.91 11.54
C PRO A 230 6.74 0.66 10.69
N GLY A 231 6.78 -0.41 9.88
CA GLY A 231 5.64 -0.83 9.08
C GLY A 231 4.42 -1.20 9.94
N ARG A 232 3.26 -1.22 9.28
CA ARG A 232 2.02 -1.80 9.79
C ARG A 232 1.83 -3.14 9.08
N VAL A 233 1.82 -4.23 9.84
CA VAL A 233 1.67 -5.58 9.28
C VAL A 233 0.26 -6.06 9.52
N LEU A 234 -0.46 -6.30 8.43
CA LEU A 234 -1.71 -7.05 8.41
C LEU A 234 -1.39 -8.52 8.23
N ARG A 235 -1.81 -9.35 9.17
CA ARG A 235 -1.76 -10.81 9.06
C ARG A 235 -3.17 -11.35 8.87
N VAL A 236 -3.39 -12.04 7.76
CA VAL A 236 -4.61 -12.76 7.43
C VAL A 236 -4.31 -14.24 7.41
N GLU A 237 -5.04 -15.03 8.19
CA GLU A 237 -4.86 -16.48 8.27
C GLU A 237 -6.17 -17.20 7.99
N SER A 238 -6.12 -18.28 7.22
CA SER A 238 -7.27 -19.14 6.94
C SER A 238 -6.83 -20.56 6.56
N THR A 239 -7.76 -21.50 6.52
CA THR A 239 -7.52 -22.89 6.11
C THR A 239 -8.20 -23.17 4.78
N LEU A 240 -7.44 -23.68 3.82
CA LEU A 240 -7.87 -24.07 2.49
C LEU A 240 -8.02 -25.59 2.45
N GLN A 241 -9.10 -26.06 1.81
CA GLN A 241 -9.27 -27.48 1.51
C GLN A 241 -8.74 -27.75 0.10
N VAL A 242 -7.79 -28.67 -0.01
CA VAL A 242 -7.24 -29.12 -1.29
C VAL A 242 -7.87 -30.48 -1.62
N PRO A 243 -8.62 -30.60 -2.72
CA PRO A 243 -9.20 -31.88 -3.15
C PRO A 243 -8.11 -32.94 -3.32
N ALA A 244 -8.32 -34.14 -2.80
CA ALA A 244 -7.33 -35.22 -2.94
C ALA A 244 -7.04 -35.59 -4.41
N SER A 245 -7.99 -35.34 -5.31
CA SER A 245 -7.84 -35.57 -6.75
C SER A 245 -6.83 -34.65 -7.44
N SER A 246 -6.40 -33.56 -6.77
CA SER A 246 -5.49 -32.57 -7.35
C SER A 246 -4.08 -32.61 -6.76
N ILE A 247 -3.81 -33.62 -5.93
CA ILE A 247 -2.59 -33.79 -5.15
C ILE A 247 -1.80 -34.96 -5.75
N ASP A 248 -0.64 -34.69 -6.34
CA ASP A 248 0.33 -35.74 -6.68
C ASP A 248 0.97 -36.31 -5.39
N ASP A 249 1.45 -37.56 -5.38
CA ASP A 249 1.92 -38.33 -4.20
C ASP A 249 3.10 -37.73 -3.37
N HIS A 250 3.53 -36.50 -3.65
CA HIS A 250 4.62 -35.85 -2.94
C HIS A 250 4.17 -35.09 -1.68
N LYS A 251 4.93 -35.17 -0.59
CA LYS A 251 4.65 -34.53 0.72
C LYS A 251 4.39 -33.00 0.70
N HIS A 252 4.74 -32.30 -0.39
CA HIS A 252 4.53 -30.86 -0.59
C HIS A 252 3.51 -30.51 -1.68
N SER A 253 2.84 -31.51 -2.27
CA SER A 253 1.95 -31.29 -3.40
C SER A 253 0.72 -30.44 -3.04
N ALA A 254 0.16 -30.59 -1.83
CA ALA A 254 -0.99 -29.79 -1.40
C ALA A 254 -0.66 -28.30 -1.26
N ALA A 255 0.45 -27.96 -0.60
CA ALA A 255 0.90 -26.57 -0.48
C ALA A 255 1.29 -25.98 -1.84
N ARG A 256 1.93 -26.78 -2.71
CA ARG A 256 2.31 -26.37 -4.07
C ARG A 256 1.11 -26.12 -4.95
N HIS A 257 0.10 -26.98 -4.84
CA HIS A 257 -1.18 -26.79 -5.51
C HIS A 257 -1.87 -25.51 -5.02
N ALA A 258 -1.95 -25.28 -3.71
CA ALA A 258 -2.55 -24.06 -3.16
C ALA A 258 -1.82 -22.78 -3.61
N LEU A 259 -0.49 -22.79 -3.64
CA LEU A 259 0.30 -21.67 -4.16
C LEU A 259 0.02 -21.43 -5.65
N ARG A 260 0.01 -22.50 -6.45
CA ARG A 260 -0.29 -22.42 -7.89
C ARG A 260 -1.68 -21.83 -8.12
N GLU A 261 -2.69 -22.34 -7.44
CA GLU A 261 -4.06 -21.83 -7.54
C GLU A 261 -4.15 -20.38 -7.08
N TRP A 262 -3.43 -19.97 -6.03
CA TRP A 262 -3.37 -18.56 -5.63
C TRP A 262 -2.72 -17.70 -6.72
N LEU A 263 -1.62 -18.14 -7.33
CA LEU A 263 -0.99 -17.41 -8.43
C LEU A 263 -1.94 -17.26 -9.62
N GLU A 264 -2.53 -18.35 -10.09
CA GLU A 264 -3.49 -18.32 -11.21
C GLU A 264 -4.72 -17.46 -10.87
N PHE A 265 -5.30 -17.65 -9.69
CA PHE A 265 -6.52 -16.96 -9.28
C PHE A 265 -6.29 -15.46 -9.04
N PHE A 266 -5.27 -15.09 -8.26
CA PHE A 266 -5.03 -13.71 -7.89
C PHE A 266 -4.27 -12.93 -8.97
N TRP A 267 -3.20 -13.50 -9.52
CA TRP A 267 -2.34 -12.79 -10.47
C TRP A 267 -2.88 -12.84 -11.89
N ALA A 268 -3.37 -13.98 -12.36
CA ALA A 268 -3.90 -14.06 -13.73
C ALA A 268 -5.37 -13.59 -13.83
N ARG A 269 -6.20 -13.88 -12.81
CA ARG A 269 -7.66 -13.63 -12.88
C ARG A 269 -8.16 -12.50 -11.97
N GLY A 270 -7.30 -11.89 -11.16
CA GLY A 270 -7.65 -10.73 -10.32
C GLY A 270 -8.29 -11.06 -8.97
N GLY A 271 -8.29 -12.32 -8.54
CA GLY A 271 -8.72 -12.73 -7.20
C GLY A 271 -10.24 -12.66 -6.96
N GLY A 272 -11.02 -12.60 -8.04
CA GLY A 272 -12.48 -12.45 -7.96
C GLY A 272 -12.95 -11.08 -7.44
N LEU A 273 -12.08 -10.07 -7.37
CA LEU A 273 -12.48 -8.73 -6.97
C LEU A 273 -13.43 -8.09 -8.01
N PRO A 274 -14.29 -7.13 -7.63
CA PRO A 274 -15.15 -6.40 -8.56
C PRO A 274 -14.35 -5.32 -9.33
N LEU A 275 -13.16 -5.68 -9.81
CA LEU A 275 -12.25 -4.84 -10.56
C LEU A 275 -12.02 -5.46 -11.94
N PRO A 276 -11.71 -4.66 -12.97
CA PRO A 276 -11.18 -5.18 -14.21
C PRO A 276 -10.04 -6.19 -13.96
N PRO A 277 -9.95 -7.28 -14.75
CA PRO A 277 -8.85 -8.21 -14.64
C PRO A 277 -7.49 -7.50 -14.73
N PRO A 278 -6.49 -7.94 -13.95
CA PRO A 278 -5.15 -7.39 -14.05
C PRO A 278 -4.58 -7.60 -15.46
N ILE A 279 -3.78 -6.66 -15.92
CA ILE A 279 -3.06 -6.77 -17.19
C ILE A 279 -1.70 -7.42 -16.88
N PRO A 280 -1.46 -8.69 -17.27
CA PRO A 280 -0.19 -9.37 -17.01
C PRO A 280 0.94 -8.82 -17.87
N PHE A 281 2.14 -8.71 -17.30
CA PHE A 281 3.36 -8.39 -18.04
C PHE A 281 4.61 -8.94 -17.34
N GLY A 282 5.73 -9.01 -18.06
CA GLY A 282 6.96 -9.64 -17.57
C GLY A 282 6.96 -11.17 -17.77
N PRO A 283 7.93 -11.88 -17.17
CA PRO A 283 8.09 -13.32 -17.37
C PRO A 283 6.92 -14.10 -16.76
N VAL A 284 6.57 -15.22 -17.40
CA VAL A 284 5.59 -16.18 -16.88
C VAL A 284 6.22 -16.92 -15.69
N LEU A 285 5.46 -17.09 -14.62
CA LEU A 285 5.86 -17.86 -13.44
C LEU A 285 5.59 -19.34 -13.70
N GLU A 286 6.62 -20.18 -13.59
CA GLU A 286 6.50 -21.63 -13.80
C GLU A 286 5.56 -22.25 -12.75
N GLU A 287 5.62 -21.74 -11.52
CA GLU A 287 4.81 -22.17 -10.39
C GLU A 287 3.33 -21.81 -10.54
N GLY A 288 2.99 -20.85 -11.41
CA GLY A 288 1.62 -20.38 -11.67
C GLY A 288 0.96 -21.04 -12.88
N GLY A 289 1.35 -22.27 -13.22
CA GLY A 289 0.71 -23.08 -14.25
C GLY A 289 0.73 -22.49 -15.67
N GLY A 290 1.64 -21.55 -15.93
CA GLY A 290 1.86 -20.97 -17.26
C GLY A 290 0.98 -19.75 -17.61
N THR A 291 0.12 -19.28 -16.70
CA THR A 291 -0.74 -18.10 -16.96
C THR A 291 -0.42 -16.91 -16.05
N ALA A 292 0.07 -17.15 -14.83
CA ALA A 292 0.51 -16.07 -13.96
C ALA A 292 1.84 -15.47 -14.44
N THR A 293 1.95 -14.15 -14.41
CA THR A 293 3.20 -13.44 -14.72
C THR A 293 3.79 -12.82 -13.46
N ALA A 294 5.11 -12.62 -13.47
CA ALA A 294 5.83 -12.03 -12.36
C ALA A 294 5.45 -10.57 -12.10
N SER A 295 4.79 -9.89 -13.03
CA SER A 295 4.25 -8.55 -12.82
C SER A 295 2.84 -8.40 -13.39
N ILE A 296 2.03 -7.59 -12.73
CA ILE A 296 0.66 -7.27 -13.17
C ILE A 296 0.38 -5.79 -12.98
N LEU A 297 -0.43 -5.22 -13.86
CA LEU A 297 -0.96 -3.88 -13.75
C LEU A 297 -2.44 -3.95 -13.38
N ARG A 298 -2.82 -3.38 -12.24
CA ARG A 298 -4.24 -3.24 -11.87
C ARG A 298 -4.80 -1.96 -12.45
N VAL A 299 -6.07 -1.98 -12.83
CA VAL A 299 -6.78 -0.81 -13.35
C VAL A 299 -8.16 -0.76 -12.71
N PRO A 300 -8.60 0.38 -12.16
CA PRO A 300 -7.86 1.48 -11.55
C PRO A 300 -7.60 1.23 -10.04
N PRO A 301 -6.54 1.82 -9.44
CA PRO A 301 -5.48 2.63 -10.05
C PRO A 301 -4.37 1.76 -10.65
N LEU A 302 -3.54 2.34 -11.55
CA LEU A 302 -2.39 1.77 -12.30
C LEU A 302 -1.26 1.22 -11.38
N LEU A 303 -1.61 0.34 -10.45
CA LEU A 303 -0.71 -0.30 -9.52
C LEU A 303 0.04 -1.41 -10.24
N VAL A 304 1.35 -1.39 -10.11
CA VAL A 304 2.20 -2.47 -10.58
C VAL A 304 2.52 -3.36 -9.40
N ASP A 305 1.98 -4.56 -9.38
CA ASP A 305 2.41 -5.59 -8.42
C ASP A 305 3.51 -6.43 -9.10
N THR A 306 4.53 -6.83 -8.34
CA THR A 306 5.61 -7.69 -8.82
C THR A 306 5.91 -8.79 -7.81
N VAL A 307 5.90 -10.05 -8.23
CA VAL A 307 6.45 -11.17 -7.46
C VAL A 307 7.97 -11.04 -7.44
N LEU A 308 8.53 -10.94 -6.24
CA LEU A 308 9.97 -10.80 -6.02
C LEU A 308 10.67 -12.16 -5.95
N SER A 309 10.08 -13.10 -5.22
CA SER A 309 10.64 -14.44 -5.09
C SER A 309 9.57 -15.44 -4.66
N ILE A 310 9.72 -16.68 -5.11
CA ILE A 310 9.01 -17.84 -4.60
C ILE A 310 10.05 -18.74 -3.95
N ARG A 311 9.81 -19.17 -2.71
CA ARG A 311 10.74 -19.95 -1.90
C ARG A 311 10.06 -21.24 -1.43
N ASP A 312 10.80 -22.35 -1.51
CA ASP A 312 10.41 -23.61 -0.90
C ASP A 312 11.20 -23.80 0.40
N ASN A 313 10.52 -23.72 1.54
CA ASN A 313 11.17 -23.93 2.83
C ASN A 313 11.21 -25.44 3.12
N ASN A 314 12.25 -26.09 2.60
CA ASN A 314 12.50 -27.53 2.72
C ASN A 314 12.41 -28.07 4.15
N ASN A 315 12.63 -27.23 5.17
CA ASN A 315 12.62 -27.65 6.57
C ASN A 315 11.23 -27.60 7.23
N GLY A 316 10.29 -26.84 6.67
CA GLY A 316 8.97 -26.58 7.29
C GLY A 316 7.77 -27.03 6.46
N GLY A 317 7.99 -27.53 5.25
CA GLY A 317 6.91 -27.85 4.31
C GLY A 317 6.01 -26.67 3.96
N ALA A 318 6.54 -25.46 4.12
CA ALA A 318 5.89 -24.21 3.81
C ALA A 318 6.42 -23.68 2.47
N LEU A 319 5.50 -23.32 1.58
CA LEU A 319 5.84 -22.58 0.36
C LEU A 319 5.51 -21.11 0.54
N GLU A 320 6.38 -20.24 0.06
CA GLU A 320 6.28 -18.81 0.27
C GLU A 320 6.38 -18.05 -1.05
N ALA A 321 5.51 -17.06 -1.25
CA ALA A 321 5.63 -16.06 -2.31
C ALA A 321 5.73 -14.67 -1.70
N ILE A 322 6.79 -13.94 -2.07
CA ILE A 322 7.01 -12.55 -1.69
C ILE A 322 6.70 -11.67 -2.91
N TYR A 323 5.92 -10.63 -2.72
CA TYR A 323 5.58 -9.67 -3.77
C TYR A 323 5.59 -8.23 -3.24
N GLN A 324 5.72 -7.27 -4.15
CA GLN A 324 5.79 -5.85 -3.82
C GLN A 324 4.93 -5.04 -4.80
N ILE A 325 4.30 -3.98 -4.29
CA ILE A 325 3.69 -2.95 -5.16
C ILE A 325 4.78 -1.93 -5.49
N LYS A 326 5.08 -1.77 -6.79
CA LYS A 326 6.04 -0.79 -7.28
C LYS A 326 5.42 0.60 -7.31
N ASN A 327 6.18 1.57 -6.80
CA ASN A 327 5.85 3.00 -6.83
C ASN A 327 4.45 3.37 -6.31
N PRO A 328 4.04 2.90 -5.12
CA PRO A 328 2.82 3.42 -4.53
C PRO A 328 3.01 4.92 -4.24
N GLY A 329 1.98 5.72 -4.44
CA GLY A 329 2.09 7.18 -4.32
C GLY A 329 0.76 7.92 -4.43
N TRP A 330 0.83 9.24 -4.58
CA TRP A 330 -0.38 10.08 -4.66
C TRP A 330 -1.20 9.85 -5.94
N THR A 331 -0.57 9.31 -6.98
CA THR A 331 -1.26 8.92 -8.22
C THR A 331 -1.99 7.59 -8.10
N THR A 332 -1.82 6.87 -6.98
CA THR A 332 -2.42 5.55 -6.76
C THR A 332 -3.61 5.58 -5.81
N ILE A 333 -4.44 6.64 -5.84
CA ILE A 333 -5.68 6.74 -5.05
C ILE A 333 -6.59 5.54 -5.33
N PRO A 334 -7.14 4.87 -4.30
CA PRO A 334 -7.11 5.23 -2.86
C PRO A 334 -5.92 4.67 -2.06
N PHE A 335 -5.01 3.93 -2.69
CA PHE A 335 -3.85 3.28 -2.07
C PHE A 335 -2.72 4.30 -1.85
N LEU A 336 -2.95 5.20 -0.90
CA LEU A 336 -1.99 6.18 -0.43
C LEU A 336 -1.07 5.53 0.61
N ILE A 337 -0.07 4.79 0.10
CA ILE A 337 0.97 4.11 0.89
C ILE A 337 2.36 4.46 0.36
N HIS A 338 3.36 4.52 1.24
CA HIS A 338 4.77 4.76 0.89
C HIS A 338 5.45 3.49 0.39
N THR A 339 5.10 2.37 1.01
CA THR A 339 5.64 1.04 0.72
C THR A 339 4.55 -0.01 0.93
N HIS A 340 4.63 -1.08 0.16
CA HIS A 340 3.79 -2.27 0.31
C HIS A 340 4.61 -3.52 -0.04
N LEU A 341 4.77 -4.39 0.94
CA LEU A 341 5.40 -5.69 0.79
C LEU A 341 4.41 -6.74 1.26
N GLY A 342 4.15 -7.75 0.44
CA GLY A 342 3.29 -8.87 0.78
C GLY A 342 4.08 -10.18 0.77
N ARG A 343 3.75 -11.03 1.74
CA ARG A 343 4.25 -12.39 1.86
C ARG A 343 3.08 -13.33 2.04
N VAL A 344 3.00 -14.36 1.22
CA VAL A 344 1.97 -15.40 1.33
C VAL A 344 2.66 -16.73 1.57
N ARG A 345 2.31 -17.40 2.67
CA ARG A 345 2.82 -18.72 3.05
C ARG A 345 1.70 -19.75 3.00
N PHE A 346 1.99 -20.90 2.43
CA PHE A 346 1.11 -22.07 2.39
C PHE A 346 1.76 -23.19 3.19
N VAL A 347 1.14 -23.59 4.29
CA VAL A 347 1.65 -24.62 5.21
C VAL A 347 0.71 -25.82 5.14
N ALA A 348 1.21 -26.96 4.66
CA ALA A 348 0.43 -28.20 4.68
C ALA A 348 0.26 -28.68 6.13
N LEU A 349 -0.97 -28.96 6.55
CA LEU A 349 -1.26 -29.55 7.84
C LEU A 349 -1.08 -31.06 7.74
N SER A 350 -0.19 -31.65 8.53
CA SER A 350 -0.03 -33.11 8.53
C SER A 350 -1.25 -33.74 9.21
N ASN A 351 -1.87 -34.71 8.53
CA ASN A 351 -2.95 -35.52 9.09
C ASN A 351 -2.41 -36.62 10.01
N ASP A 352 -1.34 -36.35 10.78
CA ASP A 352 -0.66 -37.35 11.62
C ASP A 352 -1.55 -37.88 12.77
N TYR A 353 -2.74 -37.29 12.95
CA TYR A 353 -3.72 -37.74 13.94
C TYR A 353 -4.67 -38.86 13.46
N ALA A 354 -4.67 -39.22 12.17
CA ALA A 354 -5.63 -40.18 11.62
C ALA A 354 -5.15 -41.65 11.66
N ASP A 355 -3.87 -41.92 11.98
CA ASP A 355 -3.23 -43.22 11.69
C ASP A 355 -3.08 -44.17 12.90
N ASN A 356 -3.77 -43.92 14.01
CA ASN A 356 -3.67 -44.76 15.22
C ASN A 356 -4.87 -45.69 15.47
N ASN A 357 -5.82 -45.80 14.55
CA ASN A 357 -6.87 -46.83 14.61
C ASN A 357 -6.50 -47.99 13.69
N ASP A 358 -5.51 -48.76 14.14
CA ASP A 358 -5.14 -50.07 13.61
C ASP A 358 -6.26 -51.05 13.99
N GLY A 359 -7.19 -51.24 13.05
CA GLY A 359 -8.41 -52.00 13.28
C GLY A 359 -9.17 -52.25 11.98
N ASP A 360 -8.54 -53.02 11.09
CA ASP A 360 -9.21 -54.02 10.25
C ASP A 360 -10.48 -53.52 9.52
N ASP A 361 -10.34 -52.77 8.41
CA ASP A 361 -11.50 -52.58 7.52
C ASP A 361 -11.14 -52.23 6.05
N ASP A 362 -11.66 -53.07 5.16
CA ASP A 362 -11.88 -52.95 3.72
C ASP A 362 -11.34 -51.72 2.95
N GLY A 363 -10.10 -51.79 2.45
CA GLY A 363 -9.64 -51.44 1.07
C GLY A 363 -10.10 -50.16 0.33
N LYS A 364 -10.89 -49.28 0.93
CA LYS A 364 -11.36 -48.00 0.39
C LYS A 364 -10.78 -46.91 1.27
N SER A 365 -9.50 -46.63 1.07
CA SER A 365 -8.92 -45.37 1.51
C SER A 365 -9.69 -44.25 0.82
N SER A 366 -10.69 -43.71 1.51
CA SER A 366 -11.41 -42.52 1.07
C SER A 366 -10.41 -41.39 1.18
N ALA A 367 -9.76 -41.05 0.06
CA ALA A 367 -8.76 -40.00 -0.02
C ALA A 367 -9.33 -38.70 0.56
N SER A 368 -8.96 -38.39 1.80
CA SER A 368 -9.46 -37.24 2.53
C SER A 368 -8.83 -35.98 1.95
N ALA A 369 -9.61 -34.91 1.81
CA ALA A 369 -9.08 -33.62 1.39
C ALA A 369 -7.94 -33.20 2.31
N SER A 370 -6.84 -32.74 1.74
CA SER A 370 -5.72 -32.22 2.52
C SER A 370 -6.02 -30.79 2.93
N LEU A 371 -5.63 -30.41 4.16
CA LEU A 371 -5.81 -29.05 4.66
C LEU A 371 -4.49 -28.27 4.52
N VAL A 372 -4.58 -27.05 4.03
CA VAL A 372 -3.45 -26.13 3.89
C VAL A 372 -3.78 -24.82 4.59
N THR A 373 -2.96 -24.37 5.52
CA THR A 373 -3.09 -23.04 6.11
C THR A 373 -2.46 -22.00 5.19
N ILE A 374 -3.23 -20.99 4.80
CA ILE A 374 -2.73 -19.79 4.13
C ILE A 374 -2.49 -18.69 5.17
N ILE A 375 -1.27 -18.17 5.19
CA ILE A 375 -0.87 -17.03 6.03
C ILE A 375 -0.43 -15.91 5.08
N TRP A 376 -1.22 -14.85 5.00
CA TRP A 376 -0.92 -13.68 4.19
C TRP A 376 -0.55 -12.50 5.08
N GLU A 377 0.71 -12.11 5.04
CA GLU A 377 1.25 -10.96 5.74
C GLU A 377 1.47 -9.82 4.75
N ILE A 378 0.90 -8.65 5.05
CA ILE A 378 0.98 -7.46 4.22
C ILE A 378 1.54 -6.35 5.09
N GLN A 379 2.78 -5.96 4.82
CA GLN A 379 3.41 -4.82 5.45
C GLN A 379 3.19 -3.57 4.59
N VAL A 380 2.60 -2.55 5.20
CA VAL A 380 2.38 -1.25 4.58
C VAL A 380 2.84 -0.11 5.46
N ARG A 381 3.22 1.00 4.82
CA ARG A 381 3.45 2.29 5.48
C ARG A 381 2.46 3.32 4.92
N PRO A 382 1.24 3.42 5.46
CA PRO A 382 0.24 4.36 4.95
C PRO A 382 0.54 5.80 5.42
N PHE A 383 0.10 6.78 4.62
CA PHE A 383 0.09 8.17 5.10
C PHE A 383 -0.90 8.28 6.29
N PRO A 384 -0.53 8.85 7.45
CA PRO A 384 -1.32 8.82 8.68
C PRO A 384 -2.70 9.47 8.57
N LEU A 385 -2.87 10.45 7.67
CA LEU A 385 -4.17 11.07 7.43
C LEU A 385 -5.19 10.06 6.87
N VAL A 386 -4.70 9.07 6.13
CA VAL A 386 -5.49 8.06 5.42
C VAL A 386 -5.16 6.64 5.86
N ALA A 387 -4.38 6.47 6.94
CA ALA A 387 -4.02 5.16 7.46
C ALA A 387 -5.25 4.32 7.83
N PRO A 388 -6.24 4.81 8.60
CA PRO A 388 -7.42 4.00 8.91
C PRO A 388 -8.21 3.49 7.69
N PRO A 389 -8.56 4.33 6.67
CA PRO A 389 -9.26 3.82 5.50
C PRO A 389 -8.39 2.89 4.64
N VAL A 390 -7.09 3.16 4.52
CA VAL A 390 -6.17 2.28 3.77
C VAL A 390 -6.03 0.92 4.44
N GLU A 391 -5.82 0.88 5.76
CA GLU A 391 -5.76 -0.36 6.54
C GLU A 391 -7.06 -1.16 6.38
N LYS A 392 -8.22 -0.50 6.48
CA LYS A 392 -9.50 -1.20 6.31
C LYS A 392 -9.69 -1.71 4.88
N LEU A 393 -9.27 -0.97 3.86
CA LEU A 393 -9.33 -1.40 2.47
C LEU A 393 -8.45 -2.63 2.22
N LEU A 394 -7.23 -2.66 2.77
CA LEU A 394 -6.32 -3.80 2.67
C LEU A 394 -6.89 -5.03 3.36
N GLU A 395 -7.42 -4.86 4.58
CA GLU A 395 -8.10 -5.93 5.32
C GLU A 395 -9.26 -6.52 4.50
N MET A 396 -10.14 -5.68 3.96
CA MET A 396 -11.25 -6.14 3.11
C MET A 396 -10.75 -6.86 1.86
N THR A 397 -9.73 -6.33 1.20
CA THR A 397 -9.19 -6.90 -0.04
C THR A 397 -8.57 -8.26 0.20
N ALA A 398 -7.67 -8.38 1.18
CA ALA A 398 -6.98 -9.62 1.50
C ALA A 398 -7.96 -10.71 1.98
N THR A 399 -8.86 -10.38 2.91
CA THR A 399 -9.86 -11.33 3.40
C THR A 399 -10.80 -11.80 2.29
N THR A 400 -11.24 -10.91 1.41
CA THR A 400 -12.07 -11.26 0.25
C THR A 400 -11.36 -12.24 -0.67
N ILE A 401 -10.10 -11.96 -1.03
CA ILE A 401 -9.34 -12.81 -1.94
C ILE A 401 -9.12 -14.20 -1.32
N VAL A 402 -8.79 -14.27 -0.03
CA VAL A 402 -8.61 -15.54 0.69
C VAL A 402 -9.90 -16.36 0.70
N ARG A 403 -11.05 -15.75 0.98
CA ARG A 403 -12.35 -16.43 0.92
C ARG A 403 -12.68 -16.91 -0.48
N ASN A 404 -12.52 -16.04 -1.48
CA ASN A 404 -12.80 -16.38 -2.87
C ASN A 404 -11.90 -17.52 -3.36
N LEU A 405 -10.63 -17.53 -2.95
CA LEU A 405 -9.71 -18.62 -3.24
C LEU A 405 -10.18 -19.92 -2.58
N ALA A 406 -10.59 -19.89 -1.32
CA ALA A 406 -11.11 -21.08 -0.64
C ALA A 406 -12.31 -21.69 -1.38
N VAL A 407 -13.25 -20.85 -1.83
CA VAL A 407 -14.40 -21.29 -2.65
C VAL A 407 -13.94 -21.85 -3.99
N HIS A 408 -13.03 -21.16 -4.68
CA HIS A 408 -12.46 -21.59 -5.97
C HIS A 408 -11.79 -22.96 -5.89
N MET A 409 -11.10 -23.26 -4.79
CA MET A 409 -10.41 -24.53 -4.58
C MET A 409 -11.36 -25.70 -4.29
N VAL A 410 -12.48 -25.46 -3.61
CA VAL A 410 -13.44 -26.52 -3.23
C VAL A 410 -14.48 -26.76 -4.33
N GLU A 411 -15.02 -25.69 -4.90
CA GLU A 411 -16.07 -25.75 -5.92
C GLU A 411 -15.65 -24.94 -7.16
N PRO A 412 -14.67 -25.42 -7.95
CA PRO A 412 -14.29 -24.74 -9.18
C PRO A 412 -15.51 -24.60 -10.09
N ASP A 413 -15.67 -23.42 -10.69
CA ASP A 413 -16.78 -23.06 -11.57
C ASP A 413 -18.19 -23.04 -10.96
N ALA A 414 -18.33 -23.15 -9.63
CA ALA A 414 -19.64 -23.03 -9.01
C ALA A 414 -20.27 -21.66 -9.30
N GLN A 415 -21.58 -21.65 -9.56
CA GLN A 415 -22.31 -20.43 -9.92
C GLN A 415 -23.51 -20.20 -9.01
N VAL A 416 -23.76 -18.94 -8.68
CA VAL A 416 -25.00 -18.47 -8.07
C VAL A 416 -25.97 -18.12 -9.18
N THR A 417 -27.15 -18.73 -9.15
CA THR A 417 -28.22 -18.44 -10.11
C THR A 417 -28.98 -17.19 -9.67
N LEU A 418 -29.06 -16.18 -10.55
CA LEU A 418 -29.86 -14.98 -10.32
C LEU A 418 -31.34 -15.27 -10.60
N GLN A 419 -32.16 -15.19 -9.56
CA GLN A 419 -33.62 -15.27 -9.71
C GLN A 419 -34.21 -13.87 -9.94
N PRO A 420 -35.25 -13.73 -10.77
CA PRO A 420 -35.92 -12.45 -10.95
C PRO A 420 -36.56 -11.95 -9.64
N PRO A 421 -36.53 -10.62 -9.38
CA PRO A 421 -37.19 -10.06 -8.22
C PRO A 421 -38.70 -10.31 -8.31
N ARG A 422 -39.18 -11.26 -7.49
CA ARG A 422 -40.58 -11.66 -7.31
C ARG A 422 -41.26 -12.20 -8.59
N GLY A 423 -40.87 -13.39 -9.03
CA GLY A 423 -41.70 -14.28 -9.86
C GLY A 423 -42.34 -13.65 -11.11
N LYS A 424 -41.77 -12.57 -11.65
CA LYS A 424 -42.36 -11.82 -12.77
C LYS A 424 -42.25 -12.65 -14.03
N SER A 425 -43.38 -13.27 -14.37
CA SER A 425 -43.67 -13.68 -15.73
C SER A 425 -43.76 -12.40 -16.57
N ILE A 426 -42.88 -12.25 -17.55
CA ILE A 426 -42.86 -11.08 -18.44
C ILE A 426 -43.93 -11.34 -19.51
N ASP A 427 -44.97 -10.52 -19.53
CA ASP A 427 -46.05 -10.63 -20.52
C ASP A 427 -45.67 -9.79 -21.76
N LEU A 428 -45.21 -10.47 -22.82
CA LEU A 428 -44.72 -9.84 -24.06
C LEU A 428 -45.83 -9.77 -25.12
N GLY A 429 -47.01 -9.30 -24.74
CA GLY A 429 -48.11 -8.99 -25.69
C GLY A 429 -48.60 -10.17 -26.55
N GLY A 430 -48.24 -11.41 -26.21
CA GLY A 430 -48.63 -12.63 -26.92
C GLY A 430 -48.46 -13.92 -26.11
N GLY A 431 -48.15 -13.83 -24.81
CA GLY A 431 -47.93 -14.96 -23.93
C GLY A 431 -47.03 -14.59 -22.74
N THR A 432 -47.34 -15.18 -21.59
CA THR A 432 -46.59 -14.96 -20.36
C THR A 432 -45.36 -15.88 -20.34
N VAL A 433 -44.16 -15.30 -20.49
CA VAL A 433 -42.91 -16.07 -20.39
C VAL A 433 -42.42 -16.04 -18.95
N LYS A 434 -42.41 -17.19 -18.27
CA LYS A 434 -41.71 -17.34 -17.00
C LYS A 434 -40.21 -17.32 -17.28
N VAL A 435 -39.56 -16.25 -16.82
CA VAL A 435 -38.09 -16.19 -16.82
C VAL A 435 -37.64 -16.87 -15.54
N ASP A 436 -37.28 -18.15 -15.61
CA ASP A 436 -36.86 -18.90 -14.42
C ASP A 436 -35.46 -18.48 -13.92
N ARG A 437 -34.64 -17.85 -14.78
CA ARG A 437 -33.27 -17.41 -14.48
C ARG A 437 -32.92 -16.13 -15.25
N LEU A 438 -32.41 -15.12 -14.56
CA LEU A 438 -31.86 -13.90 -15.17
C LEU A 438 -30.42 -14.08 -15.68
N GLY A 439 -29.69 -15.01 -15.07
CA GLY A 439 -28.28 -15.28 -15.37
C GLY A 439 -27.62 -16.05 -14.23
N SER A 440 -26.32 -16.22 -14.32
CA SER A 440 -25.52 -16.86 -13.28
C SER A 440 -24.19 -16.13 -13.09
N ILE A 441 -23.71 -16.10 -11.86
CA ILE A 441 -22.47 -15.41 -11.46
C ILE A 441 -21.58 -16.42 -10.74
N PRO A 442 -20.28 -16.53 -11.07
CA PRO A 442 -19.37 -17.44 -10.37
C PRO A 442 -19.32 -17.17 -8.86
N LYS A 443 -19.47 -18.19 -8.01
CA LYS A 443 -19.39 -18.10 -6.55
C LYS A 443 -18.04 -17.57 -6.05
N ALA A 444 -16.96 -17.93 -6.75
CA ALA A 444 -15.61 -17.44 -6.47
C ALA A 444 -15.40 -15.97 -6.87
N SER A 445 -16.35 -15.33 -7.54
CA SER A 445 -16.34 -13.87 -7.70
C SER A 445 -16.90 -13.21 -6.44
N TRP A 446 -16.47 -12.00 -6.16
CA TRP A 446 -16.96 -11.21 -5.05
C TRP A 446 -18.49 -11.07 -5.08
N LEU A 447 -19.06 -10.75 -6.24
CA LEU A 447 -20.51 -10.58 -6.37
C LEU A 447 -21.23 -11.92 -6.18
N GLY A 448 -20.66 -13.02 -6.69
CA GLY A 448 -21.18 -14.35 -6.43
C GLY A 448 -21.15 -14.72 -4.95
N GLY A 449 -20.04 -14.48 -4.26
CA GLY A 449 -19.91 -14.69 -2.81
C GLY A 449 -20.92 -13.85 -2.01
N VAL A 450 -21.10 -12.57 -2.36
CA VAL A 450 -22.12 -11.70 -1.75
C VAL A 450 -23.52 -12.29 -1.94
N LEU A 451 -23.86 -12.73 -3.16
CA LEU A 451 -25.17 -13.27 -3.47
C LEU A 451 -25.41 -14.64 -2.83
N ASP A 452 -24.43 -15.52 -2.82
CA ASP A 452 -24.51 -16.83 -2.16
C ASP A 452 -24.73 -16.67 -0.66
N ALA A 453 -23.95 -15.79 -0.03
CA ALA A 453 -24.12 -15.45 1.38
C ALA A 453 -25.49 -14.82 1.64
N HIS A 454 -25.96 -13.91 0.79
CA HIS A 454 -27.28 -13.29 0.92
C HIS A 454 -28.42 -14.32 0.78
N VAL A 455 -28.32 -15.28 -0.14
CA VAL A 455 -29.30 -16.37 -0.30
C VAL A 455 -29.33 -17.30 0.91
N LYS A 456 -28.16 -17.53 1.53
CA LYS A 456 -28.03 -18.36 2.74
C LYS A 456 -28.38 -17.61 4.03
N ASP A 457 -28.37 -16.27 4.00
CA ASP A 457 -28.61 -15.45 5.18
C ASP A 457 -30.08 -15.51 5.61
N GLN A 458 -30.33 -16.18 6.74
CA GLN A 458 -31.64 -16.29 7.36
C GLN A 458 -31.99 -15.10 8.29
N SER A 459 -31.15 -14.06 8.33
CA SER A 459 -31.40 -12.86 9.14
C SER A 459 -32.57 -12.03 8.59
N SER A 460 -33.02 -11.06 9.38
CA SER A 460 -34.14 -10.20 8.97
C SER A 460 -33.77 -9.35 7.75
N VAL A 461 -34.75 -8.97 6.93
CA VAL A 461 -34.53 -8.09 5.75
C VAL A 461 -33.80 -6.80 6.14
N VAL A 462 -34.05 -6.27 7.35
CA VAL A 462 -33.37 -5.07 7.86
C VAL A 462 -31.89 -5.35 8.10
N ASP A 463 -31.55 -6.49 8.72
CA ASP A 463 -30.16 -6.88 8.97
C ASP A 463 -29.40 -7.18 7.67
N GLN A 464 -30.07 -7.81 6.70
CA GLN A 464 -29.56 -8.03 5.36
C GLN A 464 -29.31 -6.69 4.64
N THR A 465 -30.25 -5.74 4.75
CA THR A 465 -30.11 -4.41 4.16
C THR A 465 -28.96 -3.63 4.81
N LEU A 466 -28.81 -3.71 6.13
CA LEU A 466 -27.69 -3.10 6.84
C LEU A 466 -26.35 -3.75 6.44
N ALA A 467 -26.34 -5.06 6.20
CA ALA A 467 -25.15 -5.76 5.70
C ALA A 467 -24.73 -5.27 4.30
N LEU A 468 -25.65 -4.84 3.44
CA LEU A 468 -25.32 -4.19 2.15
C LEU A 468 -24.57 -2.85 2.30
N PHE A 469 -24.54 -2.25 3.48
CA PHE A 469 -23.71 -1.06 3.75
C PHE A 469 -22.42 -1.39 4.49
N GLN A 470 -22.13 -2.67 4.71
CA GLN A 470 -20.95 -3.17 5.40
C GLN A 470 -20.18 -4.11 4.46
N PRO A 471 -19.46 -3.57 3.46
CA PRO A 471 -18.78 -4.36 2.45
C PRO A 471 -17.77 -5.37 3.01
N TRP A 472 -17.26 -5.13 4.23
CA TRP A 472 -16.39 -6.07 4.95
C TRP A 472 -17.10 -7.31 5.52
N THR A 473 -18.44 -7.34 5.52
CA THR A 473 -19.27 -8.48 5.95
C THR A 473 -19.82 -9.28 4.78
N TRP A 474 -19.57 -8.83 3.55
CA TRP A 474 -20.04 -9.49 2.35
C TRP A 474 -19.36 -10.84 2.16
N GLY A 475 -20.16 -11.86 1.87
CA GLY A 475 -19.68 -13.24 1.78
C GLY A 475 -19.62 -14.00 3.11
N CYS A 476 -19.84 -13.34 4.26
CA CYS A 476 -19.83 -13.99 5.58
C CYS A 476 -21.23 -14.44 5.99
N ALA A 477 -21.41 -15.72 6.32
CA ALA A 477 -22.69 -16.19 6.89
C ALA A 477 -22.72 -15.92 8.41
N LYS A 478 -23.47 -14.90 8.85
CA LYS A 478 -23.58 -14.49 10.28
C LYS A 478 -23.99 -15.61 11.25
N ASN A 479 -24.66 -16.66 10.74
CA ASN A 479 -25.23 -17.75 11.55
C ASN A 479 -24.57 -19.12 11.31
N ALA A 480 -23.55 -19.20 10.46
CA ALA A 480 -22.81 -20.44 10.30
C ALA A 480 -21.79 -20.52 11.44
N GLY A 481 -22.14 -21.22 12.53
CA GLY A 481 -21.18 -21.65 13.56
C GLY A 481 -20.10 -22.61 13.03
N SER A 482 -19.84 -22.62 11.72
CA SER A 482 -18.81 -23.42 11.09
C SER A 482 -17.48 -22.67 11.20
N GLU A 483 -16.53 -23.30 11.88
CA GLU A 483 -15.10 -22.95 11.91
C GLU A 483 -14.47 -22.72 10.52
N GLN A 484 -15.16 -23.08 9.43
CA GLN A 484 -14.74 -22.92 8.04
C GLN A 484 -14.71 -21.47 7.52
N ASP A 485 -15.37 -20.50 8.17
CA ASP A 485 -15.33 -19.09 7.74
C ASP A 485 -14.35 -18.23 8.59
N ALA A 486 -13.49 -18.90 9.37
CA ALA A 486 -12.57 -18.27 10.31
C ALA A 486 -11.34 -17.67 9.60
N VAL A 487 -11.56 -16.68 8.74
CA VAL A 487 -10.47 -15.80 8.32
C VAL A 487 -10.07 -14.94 9.52
N GLN A 488 -8.94 -15.26 10.13
CA GLN A 488 -8.39 -14.52 11.25
C GLN A 488 -7.61 -13.31 10.75
N VAL A 489 -7.81 -12.17 11.40
CA VAL A 489 -7.18 -10.90 11.01
C VAL A 489 -6.51 -10.30 12.23
N GLN A 490 -5.24 -9.93 12.08
CA GLN A 490 -4.46 -9.26 13.11
C GLN A 490 -3.64 -8.11 12.51
N TRP A 491 -3.63 -6.97 13.18
CA TRP A 491 -2.72 -5.87 12.88
C TRP A 491 -1.64 -5.79 13.95
N THR A 492 -0.38 -5.71 13.53
CA THR A 492 0.77 -5.45 14.40
C THR A 492 1.58 -4.26 13.86
N SER A 493 2.29 -3.59 14.75
CA SER A 493 3.30 -2.59 14.37
C SER A 493 4.66 -3.27 14.39
N GLY A 494 5.45 -3.10 13.33
CA GLY A 494 6.79 -3.69 13.22
C GLY A 494 7.17 -4.01 11.78
N GLU A 495 8.33 -4.64 11.65
CA GLU A 495 8.74 -5.26 10.40
C GLU A 495 8.12 -6.66 10.28
N MET A 496 7.95 -7.13 9.06
CA MET A 496 7.54 -8.51 8.82
C MET A 496 8.68 -9.43 9.31
N GLU A 497 8.39 -10.37 10.21
CA GLU A 497 9.40 -11.28 10.78
C GLU A 497 10.07 -12.09 9.65
N GLU A 498 11.39 -12.01 9.49
CA GLU A 498 12.10 -12.73 8.42
C GLU A 498 11.97 -14.26 8.53
#